data_AF-A0A7X4FSI0-F1
#
_entry.id   AF-A0A7X4FSI0-F1
#
_cell.length_a   1.000
_cell.length_b   1.000
_cell.length_c   1.000
_cell.angle_alpha   90.00
_cell.angle_beta   90.00
_cell.angle_gamma   90.00
#
_symmetry.space_group_name_H-M   'P 1'
#
loop_
_entity.id
_entity.type
_entity.pdbx_description
1 polymer ?
#
loop_
_entity_poly.entity_id
_entity_poly.type
_entity_poly.pdbx_seq_one_letter_code
_entity_poly.pdbx_strand_id
1 'polypeptide(L)'
;MPVLAEARDGTWQIELVEDAEDGPWECKLRSLGRFDEVFGRDVLSAFCRCFVHVDRLNSLISCMHTSEQFHGRDSVAYARDLNTLVWFTVGTLRELARAIQGLRTALATRGRLDAQSAPWIALRDLERRWENDADYRRMRNQAAFHIDPQVIERGLNVLVEDEDDVTLAEGRGPKHVDSRLTLGLLSLHNGLELDLEGYGEFLEAVMEGHMAAGKAIQDAFILAAAATS
;
A
#
# COMPACT_ATOMS: atom_id res chain seq x y z
N MET A 1 -11.22 -25.40 15.18
CA MET A 1 -11.30 -24.23 14.29
C MET A 1 -11.94 -23.10 15.07
N PRO A 2 -11.20 -22.03 15.41
CA PRO A 2 -11.79 -20.90 16.12
C PRO A 2 -12.76 -20.15 15.19
N VAL A 3 -14.02 -20.02 15.65
CA VAL A 3 -15.01 -19.11 15.05
C VAL A 3 -14.68 -17.71 15.53
N LEU A 4 -14.41 -16.81 14.57
CA LEU A 4 -14.05 -15.42 14.84
C LEU A 4 -15.30 -14.53 14.99
N ALA A 5 -16.37 -14.85 14.25
CA ALA A 5 -17.67 -14.21 14.37
C ALA A 5 -18.75 -15.13 13.78
N GLU A 6 -19.96 -15.11 14.31
CA GLU A 6 -21.10 -15.87 13.79
C GLU A 6 -22.41 -15.12 13.99
N ALA A 7 -23.41 -15.38 13.16
CA ALA A 7 -24.76 -14.88 13.39
C ALA A 7 -25.37 -15.54 14.64
N ARG A 8 -26.24 -14.83 15.38
CA ARG A 8 -27.01 -15.42 16.52
C ARG A 8 -27.77 -16.69 16.14
N ASP A 9 -28.24 -16.76 14.91
CA ASP A 9 -29.01 -17.87 14.36
C ASP A 9 -28.16 -18.90 13.61
N GLY A 10 -26.84 -18.75 13.61
CA GLY A 10 -25.88 -19.64 12.95
C GLY A 10 -25.92 -19.59 11.41
N THR A 11 -26.59 -18.60 10.81
CA THR A 11 -26.78 -18.56 9.34
C THR A 11 -25.52 -18.20 8.55
N TRP A 12 -24.56 -17.53 9.18
CA TRP A 12 -23.23 -17.27 8.64
C TRP A 12 -22.18 -17.33 9.76
N GLN A 13 -20.93 -17.62 9.37
CA GLN A 13 -19.79 -17.66 10.29
C GLN A 13 -18.49 -17.26 9.58
N ILE A 14 -17.59 -16.63 10.31
CA ILE A 14 -16.21 -16.35 9.93
C ILE A 14 -15.33 -17.28 10.76
N GLU A 15 -14.56 -18.13 10.11
CA GLU A 15 -13.69 -19.12 10.73
C GLU A 15 -12.23 -18.82 10.38
N LEU A 16 -11.32 -19.03 11.32
CA LEU A 16 -9.90 -19.17 11.01
C LEU A 16 -9.55 -20.66 10.93
N VAL A 17 -8.92 -21.04 9.83
CA VAL A 17 -8.44 -22.38 9.56
C VAL A 17 -6.93 -22.30 9.52
N GLU A 18 -6.25 -22.92 10.48
CA GLU A 18 -4.79 -22.99 10.54
C GLU A 18 -4.38 -24.46 10.56
N ASP A 19 -3.49 -24.85 9.65
CA ASP A 19 -2.94 -26.22 9.62
C ASP A 19 -1.73 -26.39 10.58
N ALA A 20 -0.99 -25.31 10.89
CA ALA A 20 0.10 -25.23 11.87
C ALA A 20 0.50 -23.75 12.15
N GLU A 21 1.31 -23.46 13.20
CA GLU A 21 1.77 -22.09 13.56
C GLU A 21 2.44 -21.33 12.40
N ASP A 22 3.17 -22.05 11.53
CA ASP A 22 3.80 -21.50 10.30
C ASP A 22 3.22 -22.13 9.02
N GLY A 23 2.07 -22.80 9.14
CA GLY A 23 1.41 -23.51 8.05
C GLY A 23 0.54 -22.61 7.18
N PRO A 24 -0.05 -23.16 6.09
CA PRO A 24 -1.08 -22.45 5.38
C PRO A 24 -2.25 -22.14 6.32
N TRP A 25 -2.79 -20.94 6.20
CA TRP A 25 -3.95 -20.49 6.95
C TRP A 25 -4.99 -19.89 6.00
N GLU A 26 -6.26 -20.02 6.37
CA GLU A 26 -7.40 -19.49 5.62
C GLU A 26 -8.39 -18.84 6.58
N CYS A 27 -8.80 -17.60 6.30
CA CYS A 27 -9.96 -17.00 6.95
C CYS A 27 -11.19 -17.19 6.04
N LYS A 28 -12.16 -18.00 6.48
CA LYS A 28 -13.33 -18.39 5.69
C LYS A 28 -14.58 -17.70 6.15
N LEU A 29 -15.22 -16.95 5.25
CA LEU A 29 -16.62 -16.55 5.39
C LEU A 29 -17.52 -17.64 4.82
N ARG A 30 -18.32 -18.28 5.67
CA ARG A 30 -19.36 -19.23 5.26
C ARG A 30 -20.66 -18.49 4.98
N SER A 31 -21.42 -18.98 4.00
CA SER A 31 -22.72 -18.42 3.62
C SER A 31 -22.68 -16.96 3.15
N LEU A 32 -21.76 -16.63 2.22
CA LEU A 32 -21.61 -15.27 1.67
C LEU A 32 -22.92 -14.62 1.22
N GLY A 33 -23.86 -15.38 0.63
CA GLY A 33 -25.17 -14.85 0.23
C GLY A 33 -25.99 -14.32 1.42
N ARG A 34 -26.02 -15.05 2.52
CA ARG A 34 -26.66 -14.61 3.77
C ARG A 34 -25.93 -13.44 4.39
N PHE A 35 -24.61 -13.46 4.35
CA PHE A 35 -23.81 -12.34 4.82
C PHE A 35 -24.10 -11.06 4.02
N ASP A 36 -24.22 -11.13 2.69
CA ASP A 36 -24.59 -10.00 1.83
C ASP A 36 -25.99 -9.46 2.14
N GLU A 37 -26.97 -10.33 2.34
CA GLU A 37 -28.34 -9.95 2.74
C GLU A 37 -28.34 -9.17 4.06
N VAL A 38 -27.53 -9.61 5.03
CA VAL A 38 -27.48 -9.02 6.38
C VAL A 38 -26.61 -7.77 6.44
N PHE A 39 -25.44 -7.76 5.80
CA PHE A 39 -24.47 -6.66 5.86
C PHE A 39 -24.67 -5.59 4.79
N GLY A 40 -25.23 -5.96 3.66
CA GLY A 40 -25.40 -5.09 2.51
C GLY A 40 -24.21 -5.14 1.55
N ARG A 41 -24.56 -5.09 0.26
CA ARG A 41 -23.62 -5.12 -0.86
C ARG A 41 -22.60 -3.98 -0.84
N ASP A 42 -23.00 -2.81 -0.36
CA ASP A 42 -22.16 -1.63 -0.20
C ASP A 42 -21.00 -1.87 0.79
N VAL A 43 -21.29 -2.47 1.93
CA VAL A 43 -20.28 -2.82 2.94
C VAL A 43 -19.30 -3.86 2.39
N LEU A 44 -19.83 -4.95 1.81
CA LEU A 44 -18.99 -5.98 1.18
C LEU A 44 -18.12 -5.42 0.07
N SER A 45 -18.68 -4.58 -0.80
CA SER A 45 -17.92 -3.93 -1.88
C SER A 45 -16.79 -3.07 -1.32
N ALA A 46 -17.04 -2.31 -0.25
CA ALA A 46 -16.02 -1.48 0.38
C ALA A 46 -14.89 -2.31 1.01
N PHE A 47 -15.21 -3.43 1.67
CA PHE A 47 -14.21 -4.36 2.19
C PHE A 47 -13.36 -4.98 1.07
N CYS A 48 -13.99 -5.46 -0.01
CA CYS A 48 -13.26 -6.02 -1.15
C CYS A 48 -12.30 -5.00 -1.78
N ARG A 49 -12.72 -3.72 -1.88
CA ARG A 49 -11.82 -2.66 -2.36
C ARG A 49 -10.59 -2.51 -1.46
N CYS A 50 -10.77 -2.51 -0.14
CA CYS A 50 -9.66 -2.46 0.80
C CYS A 50 -8.71 -3.66 0.62
N PHE A 51 -9.25 -4.88 0.54
CA PHE A 51 -8.44 -6.09 0.32
C PHE A 51 -7.66 -6.08 -0.98
N VAL A 52 -8.25 -5.63 -2.08
CA VAL A 52 -7.54 -5.50 -3.37
C VAL A 52 -6.35 -4.55 -3.26
N HIS A 53 -6.48 -3.43 -2.54
CA HIS A 53 -5.37 -2.49 -2.37
C HIS A 53 -4.30 -3.01 -1.42
N VAL A 54 -4.67 -3.71 -0.35
CA VAL A 54 -3.71 -4.39 0.54
C VAL A 54 -2.93 -5.46 -0.24
N ASP A 55 -3.60 -6.27 -1.06
CA ASP A 55 -2.95 -7.31 -1.86
C ASP A 55 -1.96 -6.72 -2.89
N ARG A 56 -2.32 -5.59 -3.51
CA ARG A 56 -1.39 -4.84 -4.37
C ARG A 56 -0.16 -4.36 -3.61
N LEU A 57 -0.30 -3.85 -2.39
CA LEU A 57 0.84 -3.44 -1.57
C LEU A 57 1.74 -4.63 -1.22
N ASN A 58 1.15 -5.77 -0.82
CA ASN A 58 1.88 -7.01 -0.57
C ASN A 58 2.68 -7.45 -1.82
N SER A 59 2.05 -7.38 -3.00
CA SER A 59 2.71 -7.72 -4.26
C SER A 59 3.86 -6.77 -4.60
N LEU A 60 3.71 -5.46 -4.42
CA LEU A 60 4.78 -4.48 -4.66
C LEU A 60 6.00 -4.73 -3.77
N ILE A 61 5.76 -5.08 -2.51
CA ILE A 61 6.82 -5.41 -1.54
C ILE A 61 7.51 -6.73 -1.90
N SER A 62 6.74 -7.75 -2.29
CA SER A 62 7.30 -9.01 -2.79
C SER A 62 8.16 -8.79 -4.05
N CYS A 63 7.71 -7.95 -4.98
CA CYS A 63 8.49 -7.56 -6.15
C CYS A 63 9.80 -6.85 -5.77
N MET A 64 9.77 -5.99 -4.76
CA MET A 64 10.97 -5.30 -4.26
C MET A 64 12.01 -6.31 -3.73
N HIS A 65 11.59 -7.21 -2.85
CA HIS A 65 12.48 -8.25 -2.30
C HIS A 65 13.02 -9.18 -3.39
N THR A 66 12.18 -9.55 -4.36
CA THR A 66 12.59 -10.39 -5.49
C THR A 66 13.62 -9.68 -6.37
N SER A 67 13.42 -8.39 -6.64
CA SER A 67 14.36 -7.57 -7.41
C SER A 67 15.70 -7.44 -6.68
N GLU A 68 15.68 -7.20 -5.36
CA GLU A 68 16.89 -7.14 -4.53
C GLU A 68 17.67 -8.46 -4.56
N GLN A 69 16.98 -9.60 -4.39
CA GLN A 69 17.59 -10.92 -4.41
C GLN A 69 18.20 -11.28 -5.77
N PHE A 70 17.54 -10.89 -6.86
CA PHE A 70 17.96 -11.26 -8.20
C PHE A 70 19.09 -10.37 -8.74
N HIS A 71 19.01 -9.05 -8.51
CA HIS A 71 19.96 -8.10 -9.06
C HIS A 71 21.05 -7.66 -8.07
N GLY A 72 20.79 -7.76 -6.76
CA GLY A 72 21.64 -7.22 -5.71
C GLY A 72 21.32 -5.75 -5.41
N ARG A 73 21.39 -5.38 -4.13
CA ARG A 73 21.02 -4.04 -3.62
C ARG A 73 21.81 -2.89 -4.27
N ASP A 74 23.06 -3.12 -4.65
CA ASP A 74 23.93 -2.10 -5.26
C ASP A 74 23.84 -2.05 -6.79
N SER A 75 22.89 -2.77 -7.40
CA SER A 75 22.76 -2.84 -8.85
C SER A 75 21.93 -1.70 -9.45
N VAL A 76 22.25 -1.38 -10.71
CA VAL A 76 21.54 -0.38 -11.51
C VAL A 76 20.08 -0.81 -11.75
N ALA A 77 19.87 -2.10 -12.02
CA ALA A 77 18.54 -2.68 -12.20
C ALA A 77 17.67 -2.56 -10.94
N TYR A 78 18.20 -2.92 -9.75
CA TYR A 78 17.46 -2.79 -8.50
C TYR A 78 17.08 -1.34 -8.22
N ALA A 79 18.00 -0.37 -8.38
CA ALA A 79 17.69 1.03 -8.15
C ALA A 79 16.55 1.55 -9.07
N ARG A 80 16.52 1.12 -10.34
CA ARG A 80 15.43 1.44 -11.28
C ARG A 80 14.10 0.83 -10.83
N ASP A 81 14.11 -0.45 -10.45
CA ASP A 81 12.93 -1.18 -10.03
C ASP A 81 12.38 -0.58 -8.72
N LEU A 82 13.25 -0.30 -7.76
CA LEU A 82 12.93 0.35 -6.49
C LEU A 82 12.19 1.67 -6.72
N ASN A 83 12.76 2.57 -7.54
CA ASN A 83 12.12 3.83 -7.89
C ASN A 83 10.71 3.64 -8.47
N THR A 84 10.55 2.67 -9.39
CA THR A 84 9.24 2.36 -9.98
C THR A 84 8.24 1.88 -8.92
N LEU A 85 8.67 0.98 -8.03
CA LEU A 85 7.84 0.40 -6.97
C LEU A 85 7.44 1.44 -5.92
N VAL A 86 8.31 2.40 -5.57
CA VAL A 86 7.98 3.56 -4.70
C VAL A 86 6.76 4.29 -5.25
N TRP A 87 6.74 4.60 -6.55
CA TRP A 87 5.65 5.36 -7.18
C TRP A 87 4.32 4.63 -7.18
N PHE A 88 4.34 3.35 -7.54
CA PHE A 88 3.14 2.52 -7.44
C PHE A 88 2.67 2.37 -5.99
N THR A 89 3.59 2.32 -5.04
CA THR A 89 3.27 2.24 -3.60
C THR A 89 2.58 3.51 -3.13
N VAL A 90 3.17 4.69 -3.35
CA VAL A 90 2.57 5.99 -3.01
C VAL A 90 1.16 6.11 -3.59
N GLY A 91 1.01 5.73 -4.86
CA GLY A 91 -0.28 5.73 -5.54
C GLY A 91 -1.30 4.79 -4.92
N THR A 92 -0.89 3.57 -4.59
CA THR A 92 -1.75 2.54 -4.00
C THR A 92 -2.19 2.91 -2.58
N LEU A 93 -1.32 3.54 -1.78
CA LEU A 93 -1.66 4.03 -0.44
C LEU A 93 -2.79 5.07 -0.48
N ARG A 94 -2.78 5.97 -1.47
CA ARG A 94 -3.88 6.93 -1.66
C ARG A 94 -5.20 6.22 -1.92
N GLU A 95 -5.19 5.25 -2.83
CA GLU A 95 -6.42 4.52 -3.17
C GLU A 95 -6.90 3.63 -2.01
N LEU A 96 -5.97 3.10 -1.21
CA LEU A 96 -6.29 2.40 0.04
C LEU A 96 -6.92 3.36 1.06
N ALA A 97 -6.37 4.55 1.28
CA ALA A 97 -6.96 5.55 2.18
C ALA A 97 -8.41 5.90 1.78
N ARG A 98 -8.65 6.10 0.48
CA ARG A 98 -9.99 6.31 -0.06
C ARG A 98 -10.91 5.10 0.13
N ALA A 99 -10.40 3.89 -0.03
CA ALA A 99 -11.15 2.67 0.22
C ALA A 99 -11.54 2.54 1.70
N ILE A 100 -10.62 2.84 2.63
CA ILE A 100 -10.87 2.89 4.08
C ILE A 100 -11.95 3.92 4.42
N GLN A 101 -11.88 5.12 3.84
CA GLN A 101 -12.91 6.15 4.01
C GLN A 101 -14.28 5.68 3.50
N GLY A 102 -14.31 5.01 2.34
CA GLY A 102 -15.52 4.41 1.78
C GLY A 102 -16.11 3.33 2.69
N LEU A 103 -15.25 2.47 3.25
CA LEU A 103 -15.64 1.43 4.19
C LEU A 103 -16.22 2.02 5.48
N ARG A 104 -15.54 3.01 6.07
CA ARG A 104 -16.01 3.76 7.24
C ARG A 104 -17.41 4.33 7.01
N THR A 105 -17.63 4.93 5.84
CA THR A 105 -18.92 5.51 5.46
C THR A 105 -20.02 4.46 5.31
N ALA A 106 -19.71 3.34 4.64
CA ALA A 106 -20.67 2.24 4.46
C ALA A 106 -21.11 1.64 5.81
N LEU A 107 -20.15 1.37 6.71
CA LEU A 107 -20.44 0.85 8.04
C LEU A 107 -21.20 1.85 8.91
N ALA A 108 -20.85 3.15 8.87
CA ALA A 108 -21.56 4.18 9.61
C ALA A 108 -23.03 4.30 9.16
N THR A 109 -23.27 4.27 7.85
CA THR A 109 -24.62 4.33 7.27
C THR A 109 -25.50 3.16 7.73
N ARG A 110 -24.88 2.00 7.97
CA ARG A 110 -25.55 0.79 8.48
C ARG A 110 -25.62 0.72 10.01
N GLY A 111 -25.08 1.71 10.73
CA GLY A 111 -25.02 1.70 12.19
C GLY A 111 -24.09 0.63 12.77
N ARG A 112 -23.06 0.21 12.00
CA ARG A 112 -22.13 -0.87 12.36
C ARG A 112 -20.69 -0.41 12.56
N LEU A 113 -20.46 0.89 12.55
CA LEU A 113 -19.16 1.47 12.80
C LEU A 113 -18.97 1.67 14.31
N ASP A 114 -18.02 0.93 14.89
CA ASP A 114 -17.42 1.31 16.16
C ASP A 114 -16.17 2.16 15.91
N ALA A 115 -16.35 3.48 15.85
CA ALA A 115 -15.27 4.41 15.52
C ALA A 115 -14.16 4.50 16.59
N GLN A 116 -14.37 3.92 17.77
CA GLN A 116 -13.40 3.94 18.88
C GLN A 116 -12.71 2.59 19.09
N SER A 117 -13.05 1.58 18.30
CA SER A 117 -12.33 0.30 18.38
C SER A 117 -10.89 0.46 17.91
N ALA A 118 -10.00 -0.36 18.49
CA ALA A 118 -8.58 -0.33 18.15
C ALA A 118 -8.30 -0.46 16.64
N PRO A 119 -8.96 -1.37 15.88
CA PRO A 119 -8.80 -1.44 14.44
C PRO A 119 -9.16 -0.14 13.72
N TRP A 120 -10.25 0.52 14.13
CA TRP A 120 -10.69 1.77 13.49
C TRP A 120 -9.81 2.97 13.83
N ILE A 121 -9.27 3.02 15.04
CA ILE A 121 -8.26 4.02 15.41
C ILE A 121 -7.02 3.87 14.54
N ALA A 122 -6.50 2.64 14.41
CA ALA A 122 -5.33 2.36 13.58
C ALA A 122 -5.56 2.73 12.10
N LEU A 123 -6.70 2.33 11.52
CA LEU A 123 -7.04 2.67 10.14
C LEU A 123 -7.19 4.17 9.91
N ARG A 124 -7.78 4.89 10.87
CA ARG A 124 -7.93 6.35 10.79
C ARG A 124 -6.57 7.04 10.86
N ASP A 125 -5.66 6.56 11.68
CA ASP A 125 -4.31 7.14 11.80
C ASP A 125 -3.50 6.92 10.52
N LEU A 126 -3.61 5.74 9.90
CA LEU A 126 -3.04 5.43 8.58
C LEU A 126 -3.67 6.28 7.47
N GLU A 127 -5.00 6.36 7.39
CA GLU A 127 -5.74 7.23 6.46
C GLU A 127 -5.24 8.67 6.57
N ARG A 128 -5.17 9.20 7.80
CA ARG A 128 -4.72 10.57 8.07
C ARG A 128 -3.29 10.78 7.60
N ARG A 129 -2.38 9.85 7.90
CA ARG A 129 -0.98 9.92 7.48
C ARG A 129 -0.88 9.97 5.95
N TRP A 130 -1.46 9.00 5.25
CA TRP A 130 -1.32 8.91 3.79
C TRP A 130 -2.00 10.05 3.03
N GLU A 131 -3.08 10.63 3.56
CA GLU A 131 -3.77 11.75 2.90
C GLU A 131 -3.21 13.14 3.27
N ASN A 132 -2.71 13.33 4.49
CA ASN A 132 -2.39 14.67 5.00
C ASN A 132 -0.91 14.93 5.24
N ASP A 133 -0.09 13.88 5.31
CA ASP A 133 1.35 14.06 5.44
C ASP A 133 1.91 14.82 4.21
N ALA A 134 2.71 15.84 4.48
CA ALA A 134 3.18 16.76 3.46
C ALA A 134 4.07 16.05 2.43
N ASP A 135 4.92 15.12 2.86
CA ASP A 135 5.83 14.38 2.00
C ASP A 135 5.07 13.38 1.13
N TYR A 136 4.15 12.60 1.70
CA TYR A 136 3.30 11.70 0.90
C TYR A 136 2.50 12.48 -0.14
N ARG A 137 1.90 13.62 0.24
CA ARG A 137 1.14 14.45 -0.69
C ARG A 137 2.02 15.01 -1.80
N ARG A 138 3.23 15.47 -1.47
CA ARG A 138 4.22 15.99 -2.42
C ARG A 138 4.58 14.90 -3.42
N MET A 139 5.11 13.77 -2.96
CA MET A 139 5.48 12.62 -3.80
C MET A 139 4.32 12.15 -4.70
N ARG A 140 3.12 12.03 -4.14
CA ARG A 140 1.92 11.60 -4.86
C ARG A 140 1.55 12.55 -6.00
N ASN A 141 1.56 13.85 -5.72
CA ASN A 141 1.09 14.85 -6.67
C ASN A 141 2.13 15.17 -7.75
N GLN A 142 3.41 14.96 -7.45
CA GLN A 142 4.52 15.46 -8.26
C GLN A 142 5.34 14.37 -8.96
N ALA A 143 5.23 13.11 -8.54
CA ALA A 143 6.08 12.04 -9.07
C ALA A 143 5.36 10.70 -9.29
N ALA A 144 4.41 10.32 -8.44
CA ALA A 144 3.84 8.96 -8.47
C ALA A 144 3.12 8.59 -9.79
N PHE A 145 2.36 9.52 -10.38
CA PHE A 145 1.65 9.28 -11.66
C PHE A 145 1.70 10.47 -12.63
N HIS A 146 2.18 11.61 -12.15
CA HIS A 146 2.37 12.82 -12.94
C HIS A 146 3.78 13.28 -12.62
N ILE A 147 4.68 13.23 -13.60
CA ILE A 147 6.01 13.82 -13.45
C ILE A 147 5.83 15.33 -13.65
N ASP A 148 5.85 16.09 -12.55
CA ASP A 148 5.69 17.55 -12.59
C ASP A 148 6.90 18.18 -13.30
N PRO A 149 6.71 18.92 -14.41
CA PRO A 149 7.81 19.57 -15.12
C PRO A 149 8.64 20.50 -14.22
N GLN A 150 8.01 21.16 -13.24
CA GLN A 150 8.72 22.07 -12.33
C GLN A 150 9.64 21.33 -11.36
N VAL A 151 9.35 20.07 -11.06
CA VAL A 151 10.25 19.21 -10.28
C VAL A 151 11.47 18.84 -11.10
N ILE A 152 11.26 18.45 -12.36
CA ILE A 152 12.37 18.13 -13.27
C ILE A 152 13.25 19.37 -13.52
N GLU A 153 12.67 20.54 -13.77
CA GLU A 153 13.43 21.78 -13.96
C GLU A 153 14.26 22.13 -12.72
N ARG A 154 13.70 22.03 -11.51
CA ARG A 154 14.45 22.26 -10.27
C ARG A 154 15.61 21.30 -10.12
N GLY A 155 15.39 20.00 -10.34
CA GLY A 155 16.48 19.03 -10.21
C GLY A 155 17.56 19.16 -11.28
N LEU A 156 17.19 19.55 -12.50
CA LEU A 156 18.16 19.89 -13.55
C LEU A 156 19.01 21.10 -13.17
N ASN A 157 18.42 22.14 -12.57
CA ASN A 157 19.18 23.30 -12.11
C ASN A 157 20.23 22.91 -11.07
N VAL A 158 19.88 22.05 -10.10
CA VAL A 158 20.83 21.51 -9.12
C VAL A 158 21.96 20.74 -9.81
N LEU A 159 21.65 19.88 -10.78
CA LEU A 159 22.68 19.11 -11.51
C LEU A 159 23.65 20.01 -12.27
N VAL A 160 23.16 21.09 -12.87
CA VAL A 160 24.00 22.04 -13.62
C VAL A 160 24.91 22.86 -12.69
N GLU A 161 24.50 23.07 -11.44
CA GLU A 161 25.31 23.78 -10.44
C GLU A 161 26.42 22.88 -9.86
N ASP A 162 26.14 21.59 -9.68
CA ASP A 162 27.01 20.65 -8.97
C ASP A 162 27.93 19.82 -9.88
N GLU A 163 27.56 19.58 -11.15
CA GLU A 163 28.23 18.62 -12.03
C GLU A 163 28.55 19.21 -13.42
N ASP A 164 29.80 19.08 -13.86
CA ASP A 164 30.21 19.47 -15.22
C ASP A 164 29.74 18.44 -16.29
N ASP A 165 29.69 17.16 -15.91
CA ASP A 165 29.31 16.05 -16.78
C ASP A 165 28.26 15.16 -16.09
N VAL A 166 27.13 14.91 -16.76
CA VAL A 166 26.07 14.03 -16.22
C VAL A 166 25.87 12.80 -17.11
N THR A 167 25.85 11.62 -16.48
CA THR A 167 25.53 10.37 -17.17
C THR A 167 24.08 10.37 -17.63
N LEU A 168 23.84 10.19 -18.94
CA LEU A 168 22.48 10.09 -19.48
C LEU A 168 21.81 8.74 -19.13
N ALA A 169 22.55 7.66 -19.30
CA ALA A 169 22.13 6.30 -19.00
C ALA A 169 23.34 5.43 -18.70
N GLU A 170 23.17 4.45 -17.82
CA GLU A 170 24.21 3.47 -17.48
C GLU A 170 23.64 2.07 -17.38
N GLY A 171 24.52 1.07 -17.39
CA GLY A 171 24.15 -0.33 -17.22
C GLY A 171 25.37 -1.25 -17.13
N ARG A 172 25.18 -2.43 -16.53
CA ARG A 172 26.22 -3.48 -16.40
C ARG A 172 25.76 -4.80 -17.04
N GLY A 173 25.10 -4.71 -18.19
CA GLY A 173 24.61 -5.88 -18.90
C GLY A 173 23.82 -5.54 -20.17
N PRO A 174 22.90 -6.41 -20.61
CA PRO A 174 22.01 -6.12 -21.73
C PRO A 174 21.24 -4.81 -21.50
N LYS A 175 21.30 -3.90 -22.48
CA LYS A 175 20.81 -2.51 -22.38
C LYS A 175 19.36 -2.34 -21.92
N HIS A 176 18.51 -3.35 -22.03
CA HIS A 176 17.10 -3.29 -21.63
C HIS A 176 16.80 -3.99 -20.30
N VAL A 177 17.78 -4.71 -19.74
CA VAL A 177 17.60 -5.53 -18.54
C VAL A 177 18.32 -4.88 -17.38
N ASP A 178 19.61 -4.58 -17.56
CA ASP A 178 20.47 -4.02 -16.52
C ASP A 178 20.96 -2.63 -16.93
N SER A 179 20.02 -1.70 -16.97
CA SER A 179 20.28 -0.29 -17.24
C SER A 179 19.28 0.61 -16.52
N ARG A 180 19.68 1.88 -16.33
CA ARG A 180 18.80 2.96 -15.88
C ARG A 180 19.01 4.22 -16.72
N LEU A 181 17.96 5.03 -16.80
CA LEU A 181 17.97 6.35 -17.42
C LEU A 181 18.30 7.38 -16.35
N THR A 182 19.60 7.60 -16.15
CA THR A 182 20.18 8.29 -15.00
C THR A 182 19.77 9.76 -14.93
N LEU A 183 19.84 10.52 -16.02
CA LEU A 183 19.54 11.96 -16.01
C LEU A 183 18.12 12.24 -15.49
N GLY A 184 17.12 11.51 -15.99
CA GLY A 184 15.73 11.68 -15.56
C GLY A 184 15.51 11.32 -14.09
N LEU A 185 16.17 10.25 -13.63
CA LEU A 185 16.11 9.81 -12.23
C LEU A 185 16.72 10.86 -11.30
N LEU A 186 17.94 11.32 -11.59
CA LEU A 186 18.64 12.33 -10.79
C LEU A 186 17.88 13.66 -10.77
N SER A 187 17.35 14.09 -11.91
CA SER A 187 16.53 15.31 -12.00
C SER A 187 15.26 15.19 -11.14
N LEU A 188 14.62 14.03 -11.15
CA LEU A 188 13.45 13.78 -10.30
C LEU A 188 13.82 13.81 -8.82
N HIS A 189 14.91 13.13 -8.44
CA HIS A 189 15.40 13.01 -7.07
C HIS A 189 15.78 14.37 -6.48
N ASN A 190 16.63 15.11 -7.18
CA ASN A 190 17.04 16.45 -6.76
C ASN A 190 15.85 17.41 -6.69
N GLY A 191 14.92 17.33 -7.64
CA GLY A 191 13.72 18.17 -7.66
C GLY A 191 12.73 17.88 -6.51
N LEU A 192 12.75 16.66 -5.99
CA LEU A 192 11.95 16.24 -4.83
C LEU A 192 12.72 16.37 -3.51
N GLU A 193 14.02 16.66 -3.57
CA GLU A 193 14.94 16.64 -2.42
C GLU A 193 14.95 15.25 -1.74
N LEU A 194 14.95 14.18 -2.55
CA LEU A 194 14.96 12.79 -2.10
C LEU A 194 16.07 12.03 -2.82
N ASP A 195 16.92 11.34 -2.08
CA ASP A 195 17.91 10.42 -2.63
C ASP A 195 17.41 8.96 -2.58
N LEU A 196 18.26 8.02 -3.02
CA LEU A 196 17.93 6.59 -3.02
C LEU A 196 17.79 6.03 -1.59
N GLU A 197 18.52 6.58 -0.62
CA GLU A 197 18.43 6.17 0.79
C GLU A 197 17.08 6.58 1.36
N GLY A 198 16.65 7.82 1.12
CA GLY A 198 15.33 8.33 1.50
C GLY A 198 14.17 7.53 0.88
N TYR A 199 14.33 6.95 -0.31
CA TYR A 199 13.35 5.99 -0.85
C TYR A 199 13.33 4.66 -0.14
N GLY A 200 14.50 4.15 0.26
CA GLY A 200 14.60 2.96 1.10
C GLY A 200 13.87 3.16 2.42
N GLU A 201 14.17 4.24 3.14
CA GLU A 201 13.52 4.60 4.40
C GLU A 201 12.00 4.80 4.24
N PHE A 202 11.59 5.49 3.17
CA PHE A 202 10.18 5.67 2.84
C PHE A 202 9.48 4.32 2.67
N LEU A 203 10.08 3.39 1.92
CA LEU A 203 9.50 2.07 1.69
C LEU A 203 9.43 1.25 2.96
N GLU A 204 10.47 1.25 3.79
CA GLU A 204 10.45 0.58 5.10
C GLU A 204 9.31 1.09 5.98
N ALA A 205 9.12 2.41 6.04
CA ALA A 205 8.03 3.02 6.79
C ALA A 205 6.65 2.65 6.23
N VAL A 206 6.52 2.48 4.91
CA VAL A 206 5.30 1.98 4.27
C VAL A 206 5.11 0.47 4.51
N MET A 207 6.19 -0.30 4.51
CA MET A 207 6.16 -1.73 4.79
C MET A 207 5.63 -2.01 6.21
N GLU A 208 6.05 -1.23 7.19
CA GLU A 208 5.48 -1.36 8.54
C GLU A 208 3.98 -0.97 8.56
N GLY A 209 3.64 0.13 7.89
CA GLY A 209 2.26 0.65 7.85
C GLY A 209 1.25 -0.24 7.12
N HIS A 210 1.63 -0.89 6.01
CA HIS A 210 0.68 -1.72 5.24
C HIS A 210 0.35 -3.05 5.93
N MET A 211 1.32 -3.67 6.63
CA MET A 211 1.06 -4.90 7.41
C MET A 211 0.03 -4.61 8.51
N ALA A 212 0.20 -3.49 9.20
CA ALA A 212 -0.78 -3.00 10.16
C ALA A 212 -2.16 -2.74 9.51
N ALA A 213 -2.18 -2.20 8.29
CA ALA A 213 -3.42 -1.92 7.56
C ALA A 213 -4.20 -3.19 7.21
N GLY A 214 -3.53 -4.21 6.66
CA GLY A 214 -4.17 -5.48 6.27
C GLY A 214 -4.84 -6.15 7.45
N LYS A 215 -4.11 -6.28 8.57
CA LYS A 215 -4.66 -6.82 9.82
C LYS A 215 -5.81 -5.97 10.35
N ALA A 216 -5.65 -4.65 10.41
CA ALA A 216 -6.69 -3.77 10.94
C ALA A 216 -7.97 -3.78 10.09
N ILE A 217 -7.89 -3.93 8.76
CA ILE A 217 -9.06 -4.09 7.89
C ILE A 217 -9.78 -5.41 8.20
N GLN A 218 -9.03 -6.50 8.35
CA GLN A 218 -9.61 -7.81 8.69
C GLN A 218 -10.24 -7.79 10.08
N ASP A 219 -9.57 -7.22 11.09
CA ASP A 219 -10.11 -7.08 12.44
C ASP A 219 -11.37 -6.20 12.44
N ALA A 220 -11.39 -5.11 11.67
CA ALA A 220 -12.56 -4.25 11.51
C ALA A 220 -13.73 -4.99 10.83
N PHE A 221 -13.44 -5.88 9.86
CA PHE A 221 -14.43 -6.77 9.24
C PHE A 221 -15.06 -7.70 10.27
N ILE A 222 -14.23 -8.40 11.04
CA ILE A 222 -14.66 -9.35 12.06
C ILE A 222 -15.44 -8.64 13.16
N LEU A 223 -14.98 -7.47 13.61
CA LEU A 223 -15.67 -6.70 14.65
C LEU A 223 -17.05 -6.21 14.18
N ALA A 224 -17.13 -5.69 12.95
CA ALA A 224 -18.41 -5.29 12.37
C ALA A 224 -19.35 -6.50 12.21
N ALA A 225 -18.80 -7.68 11.90
CA ALA A 225 -19.52 -8.95 11.89
C ALA A 225 -20.10 -9.29 13.27
N ALA A 226 -19.25 -9.32 14.30
CA ALA A 226 -19.61 -9.70 15.67
C ALA A 226 -20.61 -8.74 16.35
N ALA A 227 -20.66 -7.46 15.95
CA ALA A 227 -21.63 -6.50 16.49
C ALA A 227 -23.09 -6.80 16.10
N THR A 228 -23.32 -7.75 15.19
CA THR A 228 -24.66 -8.21 14.77
C THR A 228 -25.07 -9.53 15.40
N SER A 229 -24.15 -10.14 16.15
CA SER A 229 -24.28 -11.38 16.92
C SER A 229 -24.86 -11.14 18.30
#